data_AF-A0A2A2RPP6-F1
#
_entry.id   AF-A0A2A2RPP6-F1
#
_cell.length_a   1.000
_cell.length_b   1.000
_cell.length_c   1.000
_cell.angle_alpha   90.00
_cell.angle_beta   90.00
_cell.angle_gamma   90.00
#
_symmetry.space_group_name_H-M   'P 1'
#
loop_
_entity.id
_entity.type
_entity.pdbx_description
1 polymer ?
#
loop_
_entity_poly.entity_id
_entity_poly.type
_entity_poly.pdbx_seq_one_letter_code
_entity_poly.pdbx_strand_id
1 'polypeptide(L)'
;MLLKIKWNDDRVRGATAAILLIGRARLARGQTENLIADALAEYRDDPAGYKANKAAWPAAQELGPLTKSIHVERYQKLLLAVAALQQKMTENKRQSNSLLELDNYLIASLSHVTARPAENLSAAPKGWAAPKR
;
A
#
# COMPACT_ATOMS: atom_id res chain seq x y z
N MET A 1 16.97 14.67 18.48
CA MET A 1 15.90 13.76 18.94
C MET A 1 14.99 13.44 17.75
N LEU A 2 14.98 12.21 17.25
CA LEU A 2 14.09 11.81 16.15
C LEU A 2 12.65 11.75 16.67
N LEU A 3 11.76 12.59 16.13
CA LEU A 3 10.33 12.52 16.45
C LEU A 3 9.78 11.18 15.92
N LYS A 4 9.25 10.37 16.83
CA LYS A 4 8.52 9.15 16.48
C LYS A 4 7.31 9.51 15.61
N ILE A 5 7.20 8.84 14.46
CA ILE A 5 6.08 8.98 13.54
C ILE A 5 4.93 8.16 14.11
N LYS A 6 3.86 8.82 14.51
CA LYS A 6 2.66 8.13 15.04
C LYS A 6 1.77 7.68 13.90
N TRP A 7 0.94 6.66 14.13
CA TRP A 7 -0.10 6.21 13.20
C TRP A 7 -0.97 7.33 12.62
N ASN A 8 -1.19 8.43 13.36
CA ASN A 8 -2.01 9.57 12.95
C ASN A 8 -1.23 10.69 12.24
N ASP A 9 0.06 10.53 12.03
CA ASP A 9 0.92 11.56 11.46
C ASP A 9 0.59 11.83 9.98
N ASP A 10 0.76 13.09 9.53
CA ASP A 10 0.56 13.47 8.12
C ASP A 10 1.41 12.61 7.18
N ARG A 11 2.59 12.17 7.64
CA ARG A 11 3.50 11.30 6.87
C ARG A 11 2.89 9.93 6.59
N VAL A 12 2.14 9.35 7.53
CA VAL A 12 1.47 8.05 7.37
C VAL A 12 0.28 8.20 6.43
N ARG A 13 -0.53 9.25 6.62
CA ARG A 13 -1.67 9.58 5.77
C ARG A 13 -1.23 9.88 4.33
N GLY A 14 -0.15 10.63 4.17
CA GLY A 14 0.46 10.93 2.88
C GLY A 14 1.00 9.68 2.18
N ALA A 15 1.76 8.84 2.87
CA ALA A 15 2.31 7.61 2.30
C ALA A 15 1.20 6.63 1.86
N THR A 16 0.16 6.44 2.68
CA THR A 16 -0.97 5.56 2.33
C THR A 16 -1.79 6.11 1.16
N ALA A 17 -2.04 7.42 1.12
CA ALA A 17 -2.72 8.04 -0.02
C ALA A 17 -1.87 8.01 -1.30
N ALA A 18 -0.55 8.15 -1.19
CA ALA A 18 0.37 8.05 -2.32
C ALA A 18 0.36 6.64 -2.93
N ILE A 19 0.42 5.59 -2.10
CA ILE A 19 0.32 4.20 -2.57
C ILE A 19 -0.93 3.97 -3.42
N LEU A 20 -2.07 4.54 -3.01
CA LEU A 20 -3.32 4.40 -3.75
C LEU A 20 -3.30 5.21 -5.06
N LEU A 21 -2.97 6.49 -5.00
CA LEU A 21 -3.07 7.35 -6.19
C LEU A 21 -1.99 7.04 -7.24
N ILE A 22 -0.73 6.90 -6.82
CA ILE A 22 0.38 6.55 -7.70
C ILE A 22 0.24 5.09 -8.14
N GLY A 23 -0.17 4.20 -7.24
CA GLY A 23 -0.47 2.81 -7.58
C GLY A 23 -1.54 2.68 -8.66
N ARG A 24 -2.60 3.48 -8.60
CA ARG A 24 -3.63 3.56 -9.66
C ARG A 24 -3.04 4.00 -10.98
N ALA A 25 -2.26 5.08 -10.99
CA ALA A 25 -1.63 5.60 -12.21
C ALA A 25 -0.70 4.56 -12.86
N ARG A 26 0.08 3.84 -12.04
CA ARG A 26 0.96 2.76 -12.49
C ARG A 26 0.19 1.56 -13.03
N LEU A 27 -0.90 1.15 -12.37
CA LEU A 27 -1.78 0.09 -12.88
C LEU A 27 -2.44 0.46 -14.20
N ALA A 28 -2.86 1.73 -14.37
CA ALA A 28 -3.40 2.20 -15.65
C ALA A 28 -2.36 2.13 -16.77
N ARG A 29 -1.08 2.35 -16.46
CA ARG A 29 0.07 2.18 -17.38
C ARG A 29 0.52 0.73 -17.56
N GLY A 30 -0.09 -0.22 -16.86
CA GLY A 30 0.29 -1.64 -16.89
C GLY A 30 1.51 -2.00 -16.05
N GLN A 31 2.01 -1.09 -15.22
CA GLN A 31 3.11 -1.32 -14.30
C GLN A 31 2.59 -1.98 -13.03
N THR A 32 2.81 -3.29 -12.89
CA THR A 32 2.31 -4.07 -11.77
C THR A 32 3.39 -4.53 -10.79
N GLU A 33 4.65 -4.40 -11.17
CA GLU A 33 5.80 -4.82 -10.37
C GLU A 33 6.19 -3.73 -9.37
N ASN A 34 6.61 -4.14 -8.17
CA ASN A 34 7.09 -3.26 -7.08
C ASN A 34 6.21 -2.04 -6.78
N LEU A 35 4.92 -2.12 -7.11
CA LEU A 35 3.99 -0.98 -7.17
C LEU A 35 4.00 -0.11 -5.92
N ILE A 36 4.16 -0.73 -4.75
CA ILE A 36 4.15 -0.05 -3.45
C ILE A 36 5.49 0.61 -3.15
N ALA A 37 6.60 -0.09 -3.39
CA ALA A 37 7.94 0.45 -3.19
C ALA A 37 8.19 1.64 -4.13
N ASP A 38 7.81 1.49 -5.40
CA ASP A 38 7.89 2.54 -6.41
C ASP A 38 6.99 3.74 -6.10
N ALA A 39 5.74 3.50 -5.67
CA ALA A 39 4.85 4.59 -5.27
C ALA A 39 5.37 5.37 -4.07
N LEU A 40 5.97 4.68 -3.10
CA LEU A 40 6.62 5.33 -1.96
C LEU A 40 7.87 6.08 -2.40
N ALA A 41 8.73 5.50 -3.24
CA ALA A 41 9.92 6.16 -3.76
C ALA A 41 9.57 7.46 -4.48
N GLU A 42 8.56 7.43 -5.36
CA GLU A 42 8.08 8.61 -6.09
C GLU A 42 7.51 9.68 -5.16
N TYR A 43 6.76 9.28 -4.13
CA TYR A 43 6.27 10.21 -3.11
C TYR A 43 7.38 10.81 -2.24
N ARG A 44 8.47 10.06 -1.98
CA ARG A 44 9.62 10.52 -1.20
C ARG A 44 10.51 11.46 -2.01
N ASP A 45 10.61 11.22 -3.31
CA ASP A 45 11.38 12.06 -4.24
C ASP A 45 10.71 13.43 -4.42
N ASP A 46 9.39 13.45 -4.62
CA ASP A 46 8.64 14.70 -4.80
C ASP A 46 7.35 14.79 -3.94
N PRO A 47 7.49 14.99 -2.63
CA PRO A 47 6.35 15.16 -1.74
C PRO A 47 5.59 16.47 -2.01
N ALA A 48 6.28 17.49 -2.55
CA ALA A 48 5.71 18.80 -2.84
C ALA A 48 4.83 18.75 -4.10
N GLY A 49 5.33 18.18 -5.20
CA GLY A 49 4.51 18.00 -6.40
C GLY A 49 3.41 16.96 -6.19
N TYR A 50 3.57 15.97 -5.32
CA TYR A 50 2.43 15.14 -4.88
C TYR A 50 1.33 16.00 -4.24
N LYS A 51 1.65 16.88 -3.28
CA LYS A 51 0.65 17.74 -2.63
C LYS A 51 -0.03 18.69 -3.61
N ALA A 52 0.71 19.23 -4.58
CA ALA A 52 0.16 20.08 -5.63
C ALA A 52 -0.77 19.32 -6.60
N ASN A 53 -0.36 18.12 -7.04
CA ASN A 53 -1.12 17.31 -7.99
C ASN A 53 -2.28 16.54 -7.34
N LYS A 54 -2.21 16.26 -6.03
CA LYS A 54 -3.27 15.54 -5.29
C LYS A 54 -4.64 16.21 -5.43
N ALA A 55 -4.70 17.54 -5.50
CA ALA A 55 -5.94 18.27 -5.68
C ALA A 55 -6.58 18.04 -7.06
N ALA A 56 -5.77 17.78 -8.08
CA ALA A 56 -6.21 17.49 -9.43
C ALA A 56 -6.48 16.00 -9.68
N TRP A 57 -6.08 15.12 -8.74
CA TRP A 57 -6.26 13.68 -8.88
C TRP A 57 -7.65 13.25 -8.39
N PRO A 58 -8.35 12.39 -9.15
CA PRO A 58 -9.62 11.82 -8.69
C PRO A 58 -9.39 11.06 -7.38
N ALA A 59 -10.40 11.04 -6.51
CA ALA A 59 -10.33 10.42 -5.20
C ALA A 59 -9.74 9.01 -5.29
N ALA A 60 -9.04 8.57 -4.24
CA ALA A 60 -8.39 7.25 -4.24
C ALA A 60 -9.40 6.10 -4.42
N GLN A 61 -10.68 6.30 -4.12
CA GLN A 61 -11.73 5.31 -4.35
C GLN A 61 -12.21 5.23 -5.82
N GLU A 62 -11.85 6.21 -6.65
CA GLU A 62 -12.27 6.26 -8.04
C GLU A 62 -11.45 5.29 -8.90
N LEU A 63 -12.15 4.53 -9.74
CA LEU A 63 -11.56 3.52 -10.61
C LEU A 63 -11.14 4.06 -11.98
N GLY A 64 -11.53 5.28 -12.35
CA GLY A 64 -11.26 5.86 -13.67
C GLY A 64 -9.81 6.30 -13.80
N PRO A 65 -8.87 5.38 -14.14
CA PRO A 65 -8.55 5.04 -15.54
C PRO A 65 -8.30 3.54 -15.77
N LEU A 66 -8.74 2.68 -14.86
CA LEU A 66 -8.51 1.23 -14.90
C LEU A 66 -9.47 0.59 -15.90
N THR A 67 -9.01 0.39 -17.13
CA THR A 67 -9.81 -0.22 -18.21
C THR A 67 -9.85 -1.74 -18.16
N LYS A 68 -8.88 -2.38 -17.49
CA LYS A 68 -8.80 -3.85 -17.36
C LYS A 68 -9.40 -4.30 -16.03
N SER A 69 -10.35 -5.24 -16.08
CA SER A 69 -11.02 -5.80 -14.89
C SER A 69 -10.04 -6.39 -13.86
N ILE A 70 -8.95 -7.00 -14.33
CA ILE A 70 -7.88 -7.54 -13.47
C ILE A 70 -7.20 -6.41 -12.66
N HIS A 71 -6.98 -5.25 -13.27
CA HIS A 71 -6.36 -4.11 -12.59
C HIS A 71 -7.34 -3.45 -11.63
N VAL A 72 -8.64 -3.39 -11.99
CA VAL A 72 -9.72 -2.93 -11.09
C VAL A 72 -9.78 -3.80 -9.84
N GLU A 73 -9.83 -5.13 -9.99
CA GLU A 73 -9.90 -6.04 -8.85
C GLU A 73 -8.65 -5.92 -7.95
N ARG A 74 -7.47 -5.83 -8.57
CA ARG A 74 -6.22 -5.62 -7.83
C ARG A 74 -6.22 -4.29 -7.07
N TYR A 75 -6.74 -3.23 -7.68
CA TYR A 75 -6.84 -1.92 -7.04
C TYR A 75 -7.86 -1.92 -5.89
N GLN A 76 -9.00 -2.60 -6.04
CA GLN A 76 -9.98 -2.77 -4.95
C GLN A 76 -9.40 -3.56 -3.78
N LYS A 77 -8.65 -4.63 -4.05
CA LYS A 77 -7.94 -5.38 -3.01
C LYS A 77 -6.91 -4.49 -2.29
N LEU A 78 -6.19 -3.65 -3.03
CA LEU A 78 -5.26 -2.68 -2.45
C LEU A 78 -5.98 -1.66 -1.56
N LEU A 79 -7.13 -1.13 -1.99
CA LEU A 79 -7.96 -0.22 -1.17
C LEU A 79 -8.37 -0.86 0.16
N LEU A 80 -8.88 -2.08 0.11
CA LEU A 80 -9.29 -2.83 1.30
C LEU A 80 -8.10 -3.11 2.23
N ALA A 81 -6.95 -3.50 1.66
CA ALA A 81 -5.76 -3.79 2.45
C ALA A 81 -5.17 -2.53 3.10
N VAL A 82 -5.16 -1.39 2.40
CA VAL A 82 -4.72 -0.12 2.98
C VAL A 82 -5.66 0.30 4.11
N ALA A 83 -6.98 0.17 3.94
CA ALA A 83 -7.96 0.47 4.97
C ALA A 83 -7.78 -0.43 6.22
N ALA A 84 -7.66 -1.75 6.01
CA ALA A 84 -7.40 -2.71 7.09
C ALA A 84 -6.06 -2.42 7.79
N LEU A 85 -5.02 -2.03 7.04
CA LEU A 85 -3.73 -1.66 7.60
C LEU A 85 -3.81 -0.38 8.44
N GLN A 86 -4.53 0.64 7.97
CA GLN A 86 -4.75 1.87 8.75
C GLN A 86 -5.52 1.59 10.04
N GLN A 87 -6.54 0.74 9.98
CA GLN A 87 -7.28 0.31 11.17
C GLN A 87 -6.35 -0.42 12.14
N LYS A 88 -5.58 -1.40 11.66
CA LYS A 88 -4.62 -2.15 12.47
C LYS A 88 -3.53 -1.26 13.07
N MET A 89 -3.03 -0.26 12.33
CA MET A 89 -2.08 0.73 12.84
C MET A 89 -2.70 1.58 13.95
N THR A 90 -3.98 1.94 13.82
CA THR A 90 -4.72 2.73 14.80
C THR A 90 -4.96 1.91 16.08
N GLU A 91 -5.43 0.67 15.95
CA GLU A 91 -5.67 -0.24 17.08
C GLU A 91 -4.38 -0.54 17.86
N ASN A 92 -3.30 -0.86 17.15
CA ASN A 92 -2.00 -1.13 17.77
C ASN A 92 -1.24 0.14 18.16
N LYS A 93 -1.82 1.33 17.90
CA LYS A 93 -1.19 2.64 18.09
C LYS A 93 0.25 2.66 17.58
N ARG A 94 0.48 2.11 16.38
CA ARG A 94 1.82 1.87 15.86
C ARG A 94 2.60 3.18 15.79
N GLN A 95 3.87 3.10 16.16
CA GLN A 95 4.82 4.19 16.09
C GLN A 95 6.02 3.70 15.31
N SER A 96 6.52 4.54 14.41
CA SER A 96 7.73 4.29 13.66
C SER A 96 8.83 5.23 14.07
N ASN A 97 10.05 4.71 14.19
CA ASN A 97 11.20 5.52 14.58
C ASN A 97 11.75 6.34 13.39
N SER A 98 11.50 5.89 12.17
CA SER A 98 12.01 6.48 10.93
C SER A 98 11.02 6.33 9.77
N LEU A 99 11.15 7.20 8.76
CA LEU A 99 10.37 7.11 7.51
C LEU A 99 10.64 5.78 6.79
N LEU A 100 11.89 5.33 6.77
CA LEU A 100 12.28 4.04 6.20
C LEU A 100 11.60 2.86 6.90
N GLU A 101 11.42 2.93 8.22
CA GLU A 101 10.75 1.88 9.00
C GLU A 101 9.25 1.83 8.67
N LEU A 102 8.63 3.00 8.49
CA LEU A 102 7.26 3.11 8.01
C LEU A 102 7.12 2.53 6.59
N ASP A 103 8.01 2.89 5.68
CA ASP A 103 7.97 2.46 4.28
C ASP A 103 8.17 0.94 4.18
N ASN A 104 9.17 0.39 4.88
CA ASN A 104 9.38 -1.06 4.96
C ASN A 104 8.17 -1.80 5.53
N TYR A 105 7.51 -1.22 6.55
CA TYR A 105 6.31 -1.81 7.11
C TYR A 105 5.13 -1.79 6.14
N LEU A 106 4.93 -0.69 5.41
CA LEU A 106 3.89 -0.57 4.38
C LEU A 106 4.14 -1.57 3.24
N ILE A 107 5.38 -1.68 2.76
CA ILE A 107 5.77 -2.64 1.73
C ILE A 107 5.51 -4.06 2.22
N ALA A 108 6.06 -4.46 3.37
CA ALA A 108 5.86 -5.81 3.91
C ALA A 108 4.37 -6.15 4.14
N SER A 109 3.57 -5.16 4.58
CA SER A 109 2.15 -5.34 4.87
C SER A 109 1.25 -5.34 3.64
N LEU A 110 1.70 -4.83 2.49
CA LEU A 110 0.85 -4.68 1.31
C LEU A 110 1.39 -5.41 0.06
N SER A 111 2.66 -5.83 0.07
CA SER A 111 3.28 -6.58 -1.03
C SER A 111 2.52 -7.86 -1.39
N HIS A 112 1.91 -8.52 -0.41
CA HIS A 112 1.12 -9.74 -0.63
C HIS A 112 -0.18 -9.49 -1.41
N VAL A 113 -0.68 -8.25 -1.42
CA VAL A 113 -1.92 -7.84 -2.09
C VAL A 113 -1.66 -7.53 -3.57
N THR A 114 -0.48 -6.98 -3.86
CA THR A 114 -0.04 -6.64 -5.21
C THR A 114 0.68 -7.79 -5.91
N ALA A 115 1.18 -8.78 -5.15
CA ALA A 115 1.78 -9.99 -5.68
C ALA A 115 0.83 -10.71 -6.66
N ARG A 116 1.41 -11.31 -7.71
CA ARG A 116 0.65 -12.08 -8.71
C ARG A 116 -0.03 -13.26 -8.00
N PRO A 117 -1.30 -13.58 -8.31
CA PRO A 117 -1.99 -14.74 -7.72
C PRO A 117 -1.33 -16.09 -8.04
N ALA A 118 -0.22 -16.13 -8.78
CA ALA A 118 0.52 -17.36 -9.08
C ALA A 118 1.48 -17.79 -7.96
N GLU A 119 1.80 -16.95 -6.97
CA GLU A 119 2.76 -17.32 -5.90
C GLU A 119 2.10 -17.62 -4.54
N ASN A 120 0.77 -17.58 -4.46
CA ASN A 120 0.05 -17.94 -3.22
C ASN A 120 -0.39 -19.41 -3.18
N LEU A 121 0.37 -20.30 -3.85
CA LEU A 121 0.21 -21.76 -3.75
C LEU A 121 1.32 -22.44 -2.95
N SER A 122 2.19 -21.70 -2.26
CA SER A 122 3.30 -22.31 -1.50
C SER A 122 3.60 -21.71 -0.13
N ALA A 123 2.75 -20.82 0.40
CA ALA A 123 2.86 -20.36 1.78
C ALA A 123 1.74 -20.96 2.65
N ALA A 124 1.64 -22.30 2.66
CA ALA A 124 1.05 -22.97 3.81
C ALA A 124 1.95 -22.65 5.02
N PRO A 125 1.41 -22.15 6.15
CA PRO A 125 2.20 -21.99 7.35
C PRO A 125 2.74 -23.37 7.75
N LYS A 126 4.08 -23.53 7.75
CA LYS A 126 4.77 -24.66 8.38
C LYS A 126 4.34 -24.69 9.86
N GLY A 127 3.32 -25.47 10.18
CA GLY A 127 2.81 -25.57 11.55
C GLY A 127 1.39 -26.14 11.72
N TRP A 128 0.57 -26.26 10.68
CA TRP A 128 -0.74 -26.91 10.83
C TRP A 128 -0.59 -28.44 10.74
N ALA A 129 -0.38 -29.07 11.90
CA ALA A 129 -0.48 -30.52 12.01
C ALA A 129 -1.93 -30.95 11.70
N ALA A 130 -2.11 -31.70 10.62
CA ALA A 130 -3.37 -32.36 10.33
C ALA A 130 -3.61 -33.46 11.38
N PRO A 131 -4.80 -33.55 12.01
CA PRO A 131 -5.12 -34.66 12.90
C PRO A 131 -5.22 -35.94 12.06
N LYS A 132 -4.43 -36.95 12.43
CA LYS A 132 -4.50 -38.30 11.84
C LYS A 132 -5.88 -38.89 12.13
N ARG A 133 -6.53 -39.41 11.09
CA ARG A 133 -7.61 -40.39 11.21
C ARG A 133 -7.04 -41.75 11.61
#